data_AF-A0A960HF66-F1
#
_entry.id   AF-A0A960HF66-F1
#
_cell.length_a   1.000
_cell.length_b   1.000
_cell.length_c   1.000
_cell.angle_alpha   90.00
_cell.angle_beta   90.00
_cell.angle_gamma   90.00
#
_symmetry.space_group_name_H-M   'P 1'
#
loop_
_entity.id
_entity.type
_entity.pdbx_description
1 polymer ?
#
loop_
_entity_poly.entity_id
_entity_poly.type
_entity_poly.pdbx_seq_one_letter_code
_entity_poly.pdbx_strand_id
1 'polypeptide(L)'
;VAPYRSVPARPPAGLQLAALAADAVLFASGSAARAWVAVFGTTTPPLVVAIGPQTAAAATAAGLKIDLVAADHSVPGLVAALESHLSTLE
;
A
#
# COMPACT_ATOMS: atom_id res chain seq x y z
N VAL A 1 -19.84 -20.84 -4.76
CA VAL A 1 -20.01 -19.97 -3.55
C VAL A 1 -18.64 -19.46 -3.13
N ALA A 2 -18.52 -18.16 -2.82
CA ALA A 2 -17.30 -17.60 -2.23
C ALA A 2 -17.36 -17.81 -0.70
N PRO A 3 -16.39 -18.51 -0.08
CA PRO A 3 -16.46 -18.85 1.35
C PRO A 3 -16.25 -17.65 2.28
N TYR A 4 -15.61 -16.58 1.78
CA TYR A 4 -15.44 -15.31 2.49
C TYR A 4 -15.27 -14.15 1.49
N ARG A 5 -15.33 -12.90 1.99
CA ARG A 5 -14.95 -11.69 1.24
C ARG A 5 -14.16 -10.73 2.11
N SER A 6 -13.18 -10.05 1.53
CA SER A 6 -12.52 -8.91 2.18
C SER A 6 -13.46 -7.71 2.21
N VAL A 7 -13.55 -7.05 3.37
CA VAL A 7 -14.30 -5.80 3.55
C VAL A 7 -13.35 -4.71 4.04
N PRO A 8 -13.47 -3.47 3.53
CA PRO A 8 -12.67 -2.37 4.05
C PRO A 8 -12.97 -2.12 5.52
N ALA A 9 -11.93 -2.07 6.36
CA ALA A 9 -12.05 -1.53 7.69
C ALA A 9 -12.22 0.00 7.61
N ARG A 10 -12.98 0.60 8.54
CA ARG A 10 -13.09 2.06 8.68
C ARG A 10 -12.58 2.45 10.07
N PRO A 11 -11.28 2.71 10.24
CA PRO A 11 -10.71 3.12 11.53
C PRO A 11 -11.28 4.47 11.99
N PRO A 12 -11.24 4.81 13.29
CA PRO A 12 -11.55 6.15 13.77
C PRO A 12 -10.67 7.22 13.12
N ALA A 13 -11.15 8.46 13.06
CA ALA A 13 -10.48 9.57 12.38
C ALA A 13 -9.01 9.77 12.80
N GLY A 14 -8.70 9.58 14.10
CA GLY A 14 -7.32 9.70 14.59
C GLY A 14 -6.35 8.70 13.96
N LEU A 15 -6.77 7.44 13.76
CA LEU A 15 -5.96 6.43 13.08
C LEU A 15 -5.86 6.68 11.57
N GLN A 16 -6.91 7.22 10.96
CA GLN A 16 -6.87 7.61 9.55
C GLN A 16 -5.87 8.74 9.31
N LEU A 17 -5.86 9.76 10.18
CA LEU A 17 -4.89 10.86 10.11
C LEU A 17 -3.46 10.36 10.34
N ALA A 18 -3.24 9.49 11.32
CA ALA A 18 -1.93 8.89 11.56
C ALA A 18 -1.42 8.09 10.35
N ALA A 19 -2.30 7.32 9.69
CA ALA A 19 -1.95 6.58 8.48
C ALA A 19 -1.58 7.50 7.30
N LEU A 20 -2.27 8.63 7.14
CA LEU A 20 -1.97 9.63 6.11
C LEU A 20 -0.70 10.43 6.41
N ALA A 21 -0.35 10.59 7.68
CA ALA A 21 0.85 11.31 8.12
C ALA A 21 2.13 10.45 8.12
N ALA A 22 2.03 9.16 7.76
CA ALA A 22 3.19 8.29 7.63
C ALA A 22 4.07 8.69 6.44
N ASP A 23 5.33 8.27 6.46
CA ASP A 23 6.26 8.51 5.34
C ASP A 23 5.99 7.59 4.15
N ALA A 24 5.45 6.38 4.41
CA ALA A 24 5.18 5.38 3.40
C ALA A 24 3.96 4.52 3.71
N VAL A 25 3.33 3.97 2.67
CA VAL A 25 2.34 2.90 2.76
C VAL A 25 2.77 1.69 1.92
N LEU A 26 2.71 0.51 2.54
CA LEU A 26 3.14 -0.76 1.95
C LEU A 26 1.93 -1.67 1.73
N PHE A 27 1.66 -2.05 0.48
CA PHE A 27 0.56 -2.94 0.11
C PHE A 27 1.02 -4.37 -0.11
N ALA A 28 0.60 -5.26 0.80
CA ALA A 28 0.82 -6.70 0.68
C ALA A 28 -0.20 -7.42 -0.23
N SER A 29 -1.25 -6.74 -0.68
CA SER A 29 -2.25 -7.32 -1.60
C SER A 29 -3.05 -6.25 -2.34
N GLY A 30 -3.59 -6.62 -3.51
CA GLY A 30 -4.49 -5.74 -4.26
C GLY A 30 -5.82 -5.45 -3.55
N SER A 31 -6.31 -6.34 -2.68
CA SER A 31 -7.50 -6.06 -1.87
C SER A 31 -7.24 -5.01 -0.80
N ALA A 32 -6.04 -4.98 -0.21
CA ALA A 32 -5.61 -3.92 0.70
C ALA A 32 -5.54 -2.56 -0.01
N ALA A 33 -4.98 -2.51 -1.24
CA ALA A 33 -4.95 -1.28 -2.04
C ALA A 33 -6.36 -0.75 -2.38
N ARG A 34 -7.29 -1.63 -2.76
CA ARG A 34 -8.70 -1.24 -2.98
C ARG A 34 -9.40 -0.80 -1.70
N ALA A 35 -9.11 -1.47 -0.57
CA ALA A 35 -9.66 -1.08 0.72
C ALA A 35 -9.14 0.30 1.16
N TRP A 36 -7.87 0.61 0.89
CA TRP A 36 -7.31 1.93 1.09
C TRP A 36 -8.09 2.98 0.29
N VAL A 37 -8.28 2.77 -1.01
CA VAL A 37 -9.04 3.71 -1.85
C VAL A 37 -10.48 3.91 -1.37
N ALA A 38 -11.13 2.85 -0.87
CA ALA A 38 -12.47 2.95 -0.32
C ALA A 38 -12.58 3.80 0.97
N VAL A 39 -11.47 4.01 1.68
CA VAL A 39 -11.40 4.77 2.95
C VAL A 39 -10.82 6.16 2.73
N PHE A 40 -9.72 6.26 1.98
CA PHE A 40 -8.90 7.46 1.84
C PHE A 40 -9.01 8.13 0.46
N GLY A 41 -9.76 7.54 -0.47
CA GLY A 41 -9.68 7.89 -1.89
C GLY A 41 -8.27 7.60 -2.42
N THR A 42 -7.79 8.43 -3.35
CA THR A 42 -6.44 8.29 -3.90
C THR A 42 -5.36 9.00 -3.06
N THR A 43 -5.71 9.49 -1.87
CA THR A 43 -4.74 10.15 -0.97
C THR A 43 -3.85 9.10 -0.34
N THR A 44 -2.54 9.30 -0.39
CA THR A 44 -1.53 8.38 0.18
C THR A 44 -0.45 9.16 0.91
N PRO A 45 0.31 8.49 1.79
CA PRO A 45 1.67 8.90 2.12
C PRO A 45 2.52 9.22 0.89
N PRO A 46 3.64 9.95 1.07
CA PRO A 46 4.55 10.31 -0.02
C PRO A 46 5.07 9.13 -0.82
N LEU A 47 5.29 7.98 -0.17
CA LEU A 47 5.81 6.79 -0.80
C LEU A 47 4.83 5.61 -0.76
N VAL A 48 4.56 5.03 -1.93
CA VAL A 48 3.65 3.90 -2.07
C VAL A 48 4.39 2.69 -2.64
N VAL A 49 4.41 1.60 -1.86
CA VAL A 49 5.14 0.38 -2.19
C VAL A 49 4.19 -0.79 -2.34
N ALA A 50 4.34 -1.58 -3.40
CA ALA A 50 3.61 -2.83 -3.59
C ALA A 50 4.54 -4.04 -3.37
N ILE A 51 4.01 -5.10 -2.74
CA ILE A 51 4.77 -6.35 -2.50
C ILE A 51 5.14 -7.08 -3.81
N GLY A 52 4.50 -6.71 -4.92
CA GLY A 52 4.65 -7.41 -6.18
C GLY A 52 3.88 -6.77 -7.32
N PRO A 53 4.14 -7.22 -8.57
CA PRO A 53 3.58 -6.62 -9.77
C PRO A 53 2.06 -6.80 -9.85
N GLN A 54 1.51 -7.90 -9.33
CA GLN A 54 0.04 -8.09 -9.28
C GLN A 54 -0.63 -7.09 -8.33
N THR A 55 -0.03 -6.83 -7.17
CA THR A 55 -0.53 -5.83 -6.23
C THR A 55 -0.37 -4.43 -6.80
N ALA A 56 0.75 -4.14 -7.46
CA ALA A 56 0.98 -2.86 -8.13
C ALA A 56 -0.08 -2.61 -9.21
N ALA A 57 -0.33 -3.58 -10.09
CA ALA A 57 -1.36 -3.49 -11.12
C ALA A 57 -2.76 -3.23 -10.53
N ALA A 58 -3.11 -3.93 -9.45
CA ALA A 58 -4.38 -3.73 -8.77
C ALA A 58 -4.51 -2.35 -8.11
N ALA A 59 -3.43 -1.83 -7.54
CA ALA A 59 -3.39 -0.49 -6.95
C ALA A 59 -3.49 0.61 -8.02
N THR A 60 -2.75 0.48 -9.12
CA THR A 60 -2.84 1.38 -10.27
C THR A 60 -4.24 1.38 -10.89
N ALA A 61 -4.85 0.20 -11.05
CA ALA A 61 -6.23 0.09 -11.53
C ALA A 61 -7.24 0.72 -10.58
N ALA A 62 -6.92 0.84 -9.29
CA ALA A 62 -7.73 1.55 -8.29
C ALA A 62 -7.45 3.06 -8.24
N GLY A 63 -6.53 3.58 -9.06
CA GLY A 63 -6.19 5.00 -9.14
C GLY A 63 -5.02 5.44 -8.26
N LEU A 64 -4.31 4.50 -7.61
CA LEU A 64 -3.09 4.83 -6.86
C LEU A 64 -1.87 4.89 -7.78
N LYS A 65 -0.95 5.81 -7.49
CA LYS A 65 0.40 5.78 -8.06
C LYS A 65 1.27 4.88 -7.19
N ILE A 66 1.97 3.93 -7.81
CA ILE A 66 2.97 3.09 -7.13
C ILE A 66 4.35 3.64 -7.45
N ASP A 67 5.14 3.90 -6.41
CA ASP A 67 6.51 4.39 -6.55
C ASP A 67 7.51 3.23 -6.60
N LEU A 68 7.27 2.16 -5.82
CA LEU A 68 8.16 1.01 -5.73
C LEU A 68 7.39 -0.31 -5.78
N VAL A 69 8.02 -1.32 -6.38
CA VAL A 69 7.56 -2.71 -6.32
C VAL A 69 8.69 -3.55 -5.73
N ALA A 70 8.40 -4.27 -4.65
CA ALA A 70 9.37 -5.15 -4.02
C ALA A 70 9.83 -6.24 -5.00
N ALA A 71 11.13 -6.49 -5.05
CA ALA A 71 11.71 -7.55 -5.89
C ALA A 71 11.37 -8.94 -5.36
N ASP A 72 11.31 -9.09 -4.03
CA ASP A 72 10.84 -10.29 -3.36
C ASP A 72 9.41 -10.09 -2.83
N HIS A 73 8.56 -11.07 -3.10
CA HIS A 73 7.12 -11.05 -2.80
C HIS A 73 6.84 -11.39 -1.33
N SER A 74 7.60 -10.80 -0.42
CA SER A 74 7.61 -11.10 1.00
C SER A 74 7.58 -9.81 1.82
N VAL A 75 7.23 -9.93 3.10
CA VAL A 75 7.31 -8.79 4.02
C VAL A 75 8.76 -8.28 4.16
N PRO A 76 9.78 -9.14 4.30
CA PRO A 76 11.18 -8.70 4.21
C PRO A 76 11.50 -7.97 2.90
N GLY A 77 10.99 -8.45 1.76
CA GLY A 77 11.17 -7.80 0.46
C GLY A 77 10.57 -6.39 0.38
N LEU A 78 9.40 -6.18 0.98
CA LEU A 78 8.80 -4.85 1.12
C LEU A 78 9.68 -3.89 1.93
N VAL A 79 10.20 -4.37 3.07
CA VAL A 79 11.07 -3.57 3.95
C VAL A 79 12.38 -3.23 3.24
N ALA A 80 13.02 -4.21 2.59
CA ALA A 80 14.25 -3.99 1.85
C ALA A 80 14.07 -3.00 0.68
N ALA A 81 12.92 -3.04 -0.02
CA ALA A 81 12.61 -2.08 -1.07
C ALA A 81 12.48 -0.64 -0.53
N LEU A 82 11.87 -0.48 0.65
CA LEU A 82 11.78 0.81 1.33
C LEU A 82 13.17 1.30 1.77
N GLU A 83 13.96 0.47 2.45
CA GLU A 83 15.31 0.81 2.92
C GLU A 83 16.23 1.24 1.78
N SER A 84 16.23 0.49 0.68
CA SER A 84 17.06 0.80 -0.50
C SER A 84 16.69 2.14 -1.14
N HIS A 85 15.42 2.51 -1.11
CA HIS A 85 14.97 3.80 -1.62
C HIS A 85 15.42 4.95 -0.72
N LEU A 86 15.26 4.79 0.59
CA LEU A 86 15.65 5.81 1.56
C LEU A 86 17.16 6.04 1.59
N SER A 87 17.98 4.98 1.43
CA SER A 87 19.45 5.11 1.38
C SER A 87 19.97 5.82 0.12
N THR A 88 19.12 6.01 -0.90
CA THR A 88 19.50 6.71 -2.15
C THR A 88 19.22 8.21 -2.06
N LEU A 89 18.56 8.68 -1.00
CA LEU A 89 18.23 10.08 -0.75
C LEU A 89 19.29 10.82 0.10
N GLU A 90 20.27 10.09 0.65
CA GLU A 90 21.47 10.61 1.33
C GLU A 90 22.62 10.84 0.34
#